data_AF-A0A9X0QK87-F1
#
_entry.id   AF-A0A9X0QK87-F1
#
_cell.length_a   1.000
_cell.length_b   1.000
_cell.length_c   1.000
_cell.angle_alpha   90.00
_cell.angle_beta   90.00
_cell.angle_gamma   90.00
#
_symmetry.space_group_name_H-M   'P 1'
#
loop_
_entity.id
_entity.type
_entity.pdbx_description
1 polymer ?
#
loop_
_entity_poly.entity_id
_entity_poly.type
_entity_poly.pdbx_seq_one_letter_code
_entity_poly.pdbx_strand_id
1 'polypeptide(L)' 'MAKLTTAARKALPTKAFAEPGKRKYPIENESHAKNALSRVSQSGNPTEKAKVRAAVKKRYPSLDKKEK' A
#
# COMPACT_ATOMS: atom_id res chain seq x y z
N MET A 1 15.73 8.80 -3.04
CA MET A 1 14.82 7.71 -3.45
C MET A 1 15.07 7.39 -4.92
N ALA A 2 15.52 6.17 -5.24
CA ALA A 2 15.63 5.75 -6.64
C ALA A 2 14.22 5.72 -7.24
N LYS A 3 13.94 6.69 -8.11
CA LYS A 3 12.63 6.89 -8.72
C LYS A 3 12.41 5.71 -9.67
N LEU A 4 11.52 4.78 -9.32
CA LEU A 4 11.09 3.73 -10.25
C LEU A 4 10.73 4.37 -11.60
N THR A 5 11.39 3.89 -12.66
CA THR A 5 11.07 4.31 -14.04
C THR A 5 9.62 3.93 -14.34
N THR A 6 9.01 4.60 -15.32
CA THR A 6 7.63 4.28 -15.72
C THR A 6 7.47 2.82 -16.12
N ALA A 7 8.47 2.25 -16.81
CA ALA A 7 8.49 0.83 -17.17
C ALA A 7 8.50 -0.08 -15.93
N ALA A 8 9.36 0.20 -14.96
CA ALA A 8 9.45 -0.59 -13.74
C ALA A 8 8.16 -0.48 -12.89
N ARG A 9 7.52 0.70 -12.84
CA ARG A 9 6.22 0.89 -12.16
C ARG A 9 5.08 0.10 -12.84
N LYS A 10 5.10 -0.02 -14.17
CA LYS A 10 4.14 -0.84 -14.92
C LYS A 10 4.37 -2.33 -14.67
N ALA A 11 5.63 -2.76 -14.59
CA ALA A 11 6.02 -4.14 -14.30
C ALA A 11 5.79 -4.58 -12.84
N LEU A 12 5.36 -3.67 -11.95
CA LEU A 12 5.07 -4.05 -10.56
C LEU A 12 4.02 -5.17 -10.50
N PRO A 13 4.28 -6.24 -9.73
CA PRO A 13 3.35 -7.34 -9.58
C PRO A 13 2.09 -6.86 -8.85
N THR A 14 0.98 -7.55 -9.08
CA THR A 14 -0.31 -7.26 -8.43
C THR A 14 -0.22 -7.27 -6.90
N LYS A 15 0.67 -8.08 -6.31
CA LYS A 15 0.98 -8.13 -4.87
C LYS A 15 1.64 -6.84 -4.32
N ALA A 16 2.16 -5.98 -5.18
CA ALA A 16 2.72 -4.68 -4.81
C ALA A 16 1.62 -3.61 -4.62
N PHE A 17 0.35 -3.96 -4.78
CA PHE A 17 -0.78 -3.07 -4.59
C PHE A 17 -1.70 -3.64 -3.52
N ALA A 18 -2.21 -2.78 -2.64
CA ALA A 18 -3.15 -3.19 -1.60
C ALA A 18 -4.55 -3.47 -2.19
N GLU A 19 -4.87 -2.89 -3.34
CA GLU A 19 -5.97 -3.32 -4.20
C GLU A 19 -5.45 -3.81 -5.57
N PRO A 20 -5.13 -5.10 -5.68
CA PRO A 20 -4.59 -5.70 -6.90
C PRO A 20 -5.46 -5.47 -8.14
N GLY A 21 -6.78 -5.64 -7.99
CA GLY A 21 -7.73 -5.52 -9.11
C GLY A 21 -7.86 -4.10 -9.68
N LYS A 22 -7.61 -3.07 -8.85
CA LYS A 22 -7.63 -1.66 -9.31
C LYS A 22 -6.22 -1.08 -9.48
N ARG A 23 -5.17 -1.85 -9.19
CA ARG A 23 -3.79 -1.38 -9.02
C ARG A 23 -3.70 -0.09 -8.18
N LYS A 24 -4.53 0.01 -7.13
CA LYS A 24 -4.56 1.15 -6.20
C LYS A 24 -3.75 0.86 -4.96
N TYR A 25 -3.28 1.93 -4.32
CA TYR A 25 -2.52 1.89 -3.07
C TYR A 25 -1.23 1.06 -3.21
N PRO A 26 -0.19 1.61 -3.84
CA PRO A 26 1.11 0.95 -3.95
C PRO A 26 1.66 0.66 -2.54
N ILE A 27 2.23 -0.53 -2.37
CA ILE A 27 2.84 -1.04 -1.13
C ILE A 27 4.15 -1.77 -1.47
N GLU A 28 4.90 -1.30 -2.47
CA GLU A 28 6.18 -1.92 -2.84
C GLU A 28 7.27 -1.73 -1.77
N ASN A 29 7.18 -0.65 -0.98
CA ASN A 29 8.06 -0.35 0.14
C ASN A 29 7.28 0.26 1.31
N GLU A 30 7.96 0.37 2.46
CA GLU A 30 7.35 0.85 3.69
C GLU A 30 6.77 2.27 3.59
N SER A 31 7.46 3.19 2.89
CA SER A 31 6.98 4.55 2.70
C SER A 31 5.68 4.60 1.88
N HIS A 32 5.58 3.79 0.82
CA HIS A 32 4.36 3.67 0.03
C HIS A 32 3.23 3.03 0.85
N ALA A 33 3.54 2.05 1.71
CA ALA A 33 2.56 1.46 2.62
C ALA A 33 2.02 2.44 3.66
N LYS A 34 2.86 3.29 4.27
CA LYS A 34 2.41 4.40 5.13
C LYS A 34 1.51 5.38 4.39
N ASN A 35 1.90 5.76 3.17
CA ASN A 35 1.10 6.65 2.32
C ASN A 35 -0.23 6.01 1.91
N ALA A 36 -0.25 4.70 1.63
CA ALA A 36 -1.48 3.96 1.34
C ALA A 36 -2.46 4.01 2.51
N LEU A 37 -1.98 3.79 3.75
CA LEU A 37 -2.80 3.92 4.96
C LEU A 37 -3.34 5.35 5.14
N SER A 38 -2.52 6.37 4.90
CA SER A 38 -2.95 7.77 4.98
C SER A 38 -3.96 8.16 3.90
N ARG A 39 -3.83 7.61 2.68
CA ARG A 39 -4.77 7.91 1.59
C ARG A 39 -6.10 7.20 1.80
N VAL A 40 -6.07 5.93 2.17
CA VAL A 40 -7.30 5.16 2.40
C VAL A 40 -8.06 5.68 3.62
N SER A 41 -7.38 6.25 4.63
CA SER A 41 -8.06 6.86 5.78
C SER A 41 -8.86 8.10 5.36
N GLN A 42 -8.30 8.92 4.46
CA GLN A 42 -8.92 10.16 3.97
C GLN A 42 -10.05 9.93 2.96
N SER A 43 -9.86 9.06 1.97
CA SER A 43 -10.77 8.92 0.82
C SER A 43 -11.35 7.51 0.62
N GLY A 44 -10.88 6.51 1.38
CA GLY A 44 -11.34 5.15 1.25
C GLY A 44 -12.70 4.91 1.93
N ASN A 45 -13.51 4.06 1.30
CA ASN A 45 -14.71 3.50 1.94
C ASN A 45 -14.32 2.45 3.00
N PRO A 46 -15.23 2.03 3.90
CA PRO A 46 -14.92 1.09 4.99
C PRO A 46 -14.31 -0.24 4.50
N THR A 47 -14.77 -0.74 3.35
CA THR A 47 -14.27 -2.01 2.79
C THR A 47 -12.88 -1.84 2.19
N GLU A 48 -12.59 -0.73 1.50
CA GLU A 48 -11.25 -0.36 1.04
C GLU A 48 -10.30 -0.18 2.21
N LYS A 49 -10.73 0.51 3.28
CA LYS A 49 -9.94 0.68 4.51
C LYS A 49 -9.52 -0.66 5.11
N ALA A 50 -10.45 -1.62 5.21
CA ALA A 50 -10.15 -2.96 5.72
C ALA A 50 -9.18 -3.72 4.80
N LYS A 51 -9.40 -3.70 3.48
CA LYS A 51 -8.52 -4.35 2.49
C LYS A 51 -7.11 -3.78 2.53
N VAL A 52 -6.98 -2.45 2.53
CA VAL A 52 -5.67 -1.79 2.52
C VAL A 52 -4.93 -2.05 3.83
N ARG A 53 -5.60 -1.95 4.99
CA ARG A 53 -5.00 -2.30 6.29
C ARG A 53 -4.53 -3.76 6.33
N ALA A 54 -5.35 -4.70 5.87
CA ALA A 54 -4.98 -6.11 5.83
C ALA A 54 -3.78 -6.38 4.92
N ALA A 55 -3.76 -5.79 3.72
CA ALA A 55 -2.65 -5.94 2.77
C ALA A 55 -1.35 -5.32 3.31
N VAL A 56 -1.42 -4.13 3.90
CA VAL A 56 -0.28 -3.47 4.53
C VAL A 56 0.22 -4.27 5.72
N LYS A 57 -0.66 -4.72 6.63
CA LYS A 57 -0.29 -5.54 7.79
C LYS A 57 0.35 -6.88 7.41
N LYS A 58 -0.16 -7.52 6.34
CA LYS A 58 0.40 -8.77 5.82
C LYS A 58 1.82 -8.60 5.27
N ARG A 59 2.13 -7.45 4.66
CA ARG A 59 3.42 -7.19 4.00
C ARG A 59 4.42 -6.47 4.91
N TYR A 60 3.92 -5.61 5.80
CA TYR A 60 4.68 -4.79 6.74
C TYR A 60 4.02 -4.87 8.13
N PRO A 61 4.14 -6.01 8.83
CA PRO A 61 3.58 -6.15 10.17
C PRO A 61 4.17 -5.17 11.19
N SER A 62 5.36 -4.63 10.93
CA SER A 62 5.99 -3.56 11.73
C SER A 62 5.24 -2.22 11.66
N LEU A 63 4.50 -1.93 10.59
CA LEU A 63 3.73 -0.68 10.45
C LEU A 63 2.49 -0.63 11.35
N ASP A 64 2.02 -1.80 11.80
CA ASP A 64 0.91 -1.92 12.75
C ASP A 64 1.38 -1.70 14.20
N LYS A 65 2.67 -1.90 14.46
CA LYS A 65 3.28 -1.53 15.74
C LYS A 65 3.49 -0.02 15.73
N LYS A 66 2.48 0.70 16.20
CA LYS A 66 2.69 2.04 16.77
C LYS A 66 3.85 1.91 17.75
N GLU A 67 5.03 2.41 17.38
CA GLU A 67 6.07 2.69 18.36
C GLU A 67 5.47 3.66 19.38
N LYS A 68 5.69 3.32 20.64
CA LYS A 68 5.03 3.83 21.82
C LYS A 68 5.65 5.15 22.25
#